data_AF-A0A024H2U7-F1
#
_entry.id   AF-A0A024H2U7-F1
#
_cell.length_a   1.000
_cell.length_b   1.000
_cell.length_c   1.000
_cell.angle_alpha   90.00
_cell.angle_beta   90.00
_cell.angle_gamma   90.00
#
_symmetry.space_group_name_H-M   'P 1'
#
loop_
_entity.id
_entity.type
_entity.pdbx_description
1 polymer ?
#
loop_
_entity_poly.entity_id
_entity_poly.type
_entity_poly.pdbx_seq_one_letter_code
_entity_poly.pdbx_strand_id
1 'polypeptide(L)' 'MEFFHFQDLVTPDYDGVQFFLPFDNFKRSGTPATTAEYVTYREKSLEFIAARGRRMAEWVVKHHPETEVRQ' A
#
# COMPACT_ATOMS: atom_id res chain seq x y z
N MET A 1 8.51 -14.57 2.79
CA MET A 1 7.32 -14.47 3.66
C MET A 1 6.35 -13.55 2.94
N GLU A 2 5.09 -13.93 2.74
CA GLU A 2 4.11 -13.10 2.03
C GLU A 2 3.32 -12.25 3.04
N PHE A 3 3.39 -10.93 2.95
CA PHE A 3 2.60 -10.03 3.80
C PHE A 3 1.26 -9.74 3.15
N PHE A 4 0.34 -10.70 3.14
CA PHE A 4 -0.87 -10.62 2.32
C PHE A 4 -1.65 -9.28 2.41
N HIS A 5 -1.66 -8.59 3.55
CA HIS A 5 -2.33 -7.28 3.68
C HIS A 5 -1.43 -6.05 3.45
N PHE A 6 -0.11 -6.21 3.56
CA PHE A 6 0.87 -5.11 3.54
C PHE A 6 1.98 -5.31 2.49
N GLN A 7 1.82 -6.27 1.58
CA GLN A 7 2.81 -6.60 0.56
C GLN A 7 3.16 -5.39 -0.32
N ASP A 8 2.19 -4.51 -0.54
CA ASP A 8 2.34 -3.30 -1.35
C ASP A 8 2.98 -2.12 -0.57
N LEU A 9 3.33 -2.32 0.71
CA LEU A 9 4.03 -1.35 1.56
C LEU A 9 5.48 -1.73 1.88
N VAL A 10 5.97 -2.86 1.38
CA VAL A 10 7.34 -3.34 1.64
C VAL A 10 8.17 -3.30 0.37
N THR A 11 9.50 -3.27 0.52
CA THR A 11 10.43 -3.49 -0.59
C THR A 11 10.36 -4.96 -1.05
N PRO A 12 10.70 -5.27 -2.32
CA PRO A 12 10.62 -6.64 -2.83
C PRO A 12 11.46 -7.67 -2.06
N ASP A 13 12.55 -7.23 -1.44
CA ASP A 13 13.44 -8.01 -0.58
C ASP A 13 13.07 -7.98 0.90
N TYR A 14 11.99 -7.28 1.26
CA TYR A 14 11.46 -7.17 2.62
C TYR A 14 12.42 -6.52 3.63
N ASP A 15 13.41 -5.76 3.14
CA ASP A 15 14.38 -5.06 3.98
C ASP A 15 13.87 -3.69 4.47
N GLY A 16 12.75 -3.21 3.91
CA GLY A 16 12.25 -1.87 4.13
C GLY A 16 10.75 -1.72 3.97
N VAL A 17 10.26 -0.60 4.49
CA VAL A 17 8.87 -0.15 4.36
C VAL A 17 8.83 1.09 3.47
N GLN A 18 7.91 1.12 2.52
CA GLN A 18 7.64 2.24 1.65
C GLN A 18 6.73 3.25 2.37
N PHE A 19 7.33 4.25 3.01
CA PHE A 19 6.59 5.32 3.67
C PHE A 19 5.97 6.28 2.64
N PHE A 20 4.80 6.83 2.96
CA PHE A 20 4.10 7.79 2.09
C PHE A 20 4.68 9.21 2.15
N LEU A 21 5.44 9.50 3.20
CA LEU A 21 6.15 10.75 3.42
C LEU A 21 7.62 10.43 3.77
N PRO A 22 8.55 11.40 3.65
CA PRO A 22 9.94 11.18 4.03
C PRO A 22 10.07 10.61 5.44
N PHE A 23 10.81 9.51 5.57
CA PHE A 23 11.06 8.86 6.86
C PHE A 23 12.14 9.62 7.63
N ASP A 24 11.81 10.10 8.82
CA ASP A 24 12.69 10.93 9.66
C ASP A 24 13.03 10.28 11.01
N ASN A 25 12.87 8.94 11.10
CA ASN A 25 13.01 8.17 12.32
C ASN A 25 11.98 8.55 13.41
N PHE A 26 10.73 8.75 13.00
CA PHE A 26 9.57 9.04 13.87
C PHE A 26 9.75 10.30 14.73
N LYS A 27 10.52 11.28 14.25
CA LYS A 27 10.77 12.52 14.99
C LYS A 27 9.61 13.51 14.86
N ARG A 28 8.94 13.50 13.71
CA ARG A 28 7.73 14.30 13.43
C ARG A 28 6.45 13.59 13.87
N SER A 29 5.35 14.35 13.88
CA SER A 29 4.00 13.78 13.92
C SER A 29 3.78 12.85 12.72
N GLY A 30 3.10 11.73 12.95
CA GLY A 30 2.72 10.77 11.90
C GLY A 30 1.67 11.32 10.92
N THR A 31 1.16 12.54 11.16
CA THR A 31 0.23 13.22 10.25
C THR A 31 0.97 14.16 9.29
N PRO A 32 0.44 14.38 8.08
CA PRO A 32 0.90 15.48 7.21
C PRO A 32 0.83 16.83 7.95
N ALA A 33 1.87 17.64 7.83
CA ALA A 33 1.98 18.95 8.47
C ALA A 33 1.59 20.10 7.54
N THR A 34 1.55 19.85 6.23
CA THR A 34 1.20 20.85 5.22
C THR A 34 0.19 20.30 4.22
N THR A 35 -0.49 21.19 3.50
CA THR A 35 -1.39 20.81 2.40
C THR A 35 -0.67 20.00 1.32
N ALA A 36 0.58 20.35 0.99
CA ALA A 36 1.38 19.61 0.01
C ALA A 36 1.65 18.17 0.48
N GLU A 37 2.08 18.00 1.74
CA GLU A 37 2.27 16.67 2.32
C GLU A 37 0.96 15.89 2.40
N TYR A 38 -0.17 16.54 2.69
CA TYR A 38 -1.47 15.89 2.69
C TYR A 38 -1.83 15.35 1.31
N VAL A 39 -1.62 16.15 0.25
CA VAL A 39 -1.84 15.74 -1.13
C VAL A 39 -0.98 14.53 -1.47
N THR A 40 0.32 14.56 -1.16
CA THR A 40 1.23 13.42 -1.35
C THR A 40 0.77 12.18 -0.59
N TYR A 41 0.45 12.32 0.70
CA TYR A 41 -0.03 11.23 1.54
C TYR A 41 -1.32 10.61 0.98
N ARG A 42 -2.27 11.45 0.54
CA ARG A 42 -3.54 11.02 -0.05
C ARG A 42 -3.31 10.24 -1.33
N GLU A 43 -2.47 10.74 -2.24
CA GLU A 43 -2.17 10.07 -3.50
C GLU A 43 -1.51 8.71 -3.27
N LYS A 44 -0.51 8.65 -2.40
CA LYS A 44 0.15 7.38 -2.01
C LYS A 44 -0.81 6.39 -1.34
N SER A 45 -1.74 6.88 -0.53
CA SER A 45 -2.78 6.05 0.08
C SER A 45 -3.71 5.44 -0.96
N LEU A 46 -4.15 6.23 -1.95
CA LEU A 46 -4.99 5.75 -3.05
C LEU A 46 -4.25 4.74 -3.94
N GLU A 47 -2.99 5.01 -4.25
CA GLU A 47 -2.11 4.08 -4.98
C GLU A 47 -2.00 2.72 -4.25
N PHE A 48 -1.76 2.76 -2.93
CA PHE A 48 -1.68 1.55 -2.10
C PHE A 48 -2.99 0.75 -2.13
N ILE A 49 -4.14 1.41 -1.94
CA ILE A 49 -5.45 0.75 -1.97
C ILE A 49 -5.69 0.09 -3.33
N ALA A 50 -5.37 0.79 -4.43
CA ALA A 50 -5.53 0.26 -5.77
C ALA A 50 -4.60 -0.94 -6.05
N ALA A 51 -3.33 -0.86 -5.64
CA ALA A 51 -2.37 -1.96 -5.78
C ALA A 51 -2.80 -3.20 -5.01
N ARG A 52 -3.20 -3.02 -3.74
CA ARG A 52 -3.75 -4.10 -2.91
C ARG A 52 -4.99 -4.72 -3.55
N GLY A 53 -5.90 -3.90 -4.07
CA GLY A 53 -7.11 -4.36 -4.75
C GLY A 53 -6.79 -5.28 -5.94
N ARG A 54 -5.87 -4.86 -6.82
CA ARG A 54 -5.41 -5.68 -7.96
C ARG A 54 -4.81 -7.00 -7.51
N ARG A 55 -3.89 -6.97 -6.54
CA ARG A 55 -3.24 -8.18 -6.03
C ARG A 55 -4.23 -9.16 -5.40
N MET A 56 -5.21 -8.65 -4.63
CA MET A 56 -6.26 -9.49 -4.06
C MET A 56 -7.15 -10.09 -5.14
N ALA A 57 -7.53 -9.31 -6.16
CA ALA A 57 -8.27 -9.79 -7.32
C ALA A 57 -7.53 -10.91 -8.07
N GLU A 58 -6.24 -10.70 -8.38
CA GLU A 58 -5.38 -11.71 -9.01
C GLU A 58 -5.28 -12.99 -8.16
N TRP A 59 -5.13 -12.83 -6.85
CA TRP A 59 -5.08 -13.96 -5.93
C TRP A 59 -6.40 -14.75 -5.94
N VAL A 60 -7.55 -14.07 -5.92
CA VAL A 60 -8.88 -14.72 -5.98
C VAL A 60 -9.05 -15.44 -7.31
N VAL A 61 -8.78 -14.80 -8.45
CA VAL A 61 -8.88 -15.43 -9.77
C VAL A 61 -8.01 -16.69 -9.87
N LYS A 62 -6.82 -16.67 -9.27
CA LYS A 62 -5.89 -17.79 -9.29
C LYS A 62 -6.32 -18.98 -8.41
N HIS A 63 -6.91 -18.73 -7.24
CA HIS A 63 -7.16 -19.77 -6.24
C HIS A 63 -8.65 -20.13 -6.07
N HIS A 64 -9.55 -19.26 -6.54
CA HIS A 64 -11.01 -19.35 -6.43
C HIS A 64 -11.66 -18.89 -7.76
N PRO A 65 -11.39 -19.59 -8.89
CA PRO A 65 -11.84 -19.17 -10.22
C PRO A 65 -13.37 -19.11 -10.37
N GLU A 66 -14.12 -19.75 -9.47
CA GLU A 66 -15.58 -19.68 -9.38
C GLU A 66 -16.12 -18.36 -8.81
N THR A 67 -15.26 -17.57 -8.16
CA THR A 67 -15.66 -16.31 -7.52
C THR A 67 -15.66 -15.17 -8.54
N GLU A 68 -16.79 -14.47 -8.67
CA GLU A 68 -16.88 -13.27 -9.50
C GLU A 68 -16.12 -12.10 -8.86
N VAL A 69 -15.07 -11.62 -9.53
CA VAL A 69 -14.32 -10.44 -9.11
C VAL A 69 -14.78 -9.23 -9.90
N ARG A 70 -15.39 -8.25 -9.21
CA ARG A 70 -15.76 -6.96 -9.81
C ARG A 70 -14.51 -6.11 -9.99
N GLN A 71 -14.29 -5.64 -11.21
CA GLN A 71 -13.23 -4.71 -11.59
C GLN A 71 -13.60 -3.27 -11.23
#